data_AF-A0A1H0UK46-F1
#
_entry.id   AF-A0A1H0UK46-F1
#
_cell.length_a   1.000
_cell.length_b   1.000
_cell.length_c   1.000
_cell.angle_alpha   90.00
_cell.angle_beta   90.00
_cell.angle_gamma   90.00
#
_symmetry.space_group_name_H-M   'P 1'
#
loop_
_entity.id
_entity.type
_entity.pdbx_description
1 polymer ?
#
loop_
_entity_poly.entity_id
_entity_poly.type
_entity_poly.pdbx_seq_one_letter_code
_entity_poly.pdbx_strand_id
1 'polypeptide(L)' 'MTSATAGPRHNWESDLERYRTRAVQVLDTHLPATSGCTECGDPWPCARACSAELVLEL' A
#
# COMPACT_ATOMS: atom_id res chain seq x y z
N MET A 1 -26.52 -9.24 -17.31
CA MET A 1 -25.28 -8.43 -17.41
C MET A 1 -25.60 -7.08 -16.78
N THR A 2 -25.20 -6.88 -15.53
CA THR A 2 -25.57 -5.69 -14.77
C THR A 2 -24.52 -4.62 -15.01
N SER A 3 -24.86 -3.61 -15.81
CA SER A 3 -24.03 -2.42 -15.98
C SER A 3 -23.88 -1.71 -14.64
N ALA A 4 -22.67 -1.67 -14.10
CA ALA A 4 -22.35 -0.81 -12.98
C ALA A 4 -22.43 0.64 -13.47
N THR A 5 -23.43 1.38 -13.00
CA THR A 5 -23.50 2.82 -13.19
C THR A 5 -22.26 3.44 -12.57
N ALA A 6 -21.33 3.93 -13.40
CA ALA A 6 -20.18 4.67 -12.93
C ALA A 6 -20.67 5.93 -12.20
N GLY A 7 -20.62 5.89 -10.87
CA GLY A 7 -20.76 7.07 -10.02
C GLY A 7 -19.78 8.17 -10.43
N PRO A 8 -19.99 9.42 -9.99
CA PRO A 8 -19.42 10.65 -10.56
C PRO A 8 -17.94 10.48 -10.87
N ARG A 9 -17.63 10.22 -12.16
CA ARG A 9 -16.32 9.82 -12.72
C ARG A 9 -15.25 9.70 -11.65
N HIS A 10 -15.37 8.67 -10.81
CA HIS A 10 -14.36 8.36 -9.83
C HIS A 10 -13.09 8.13 -10.64
N ASN A 11 -12.11 9.02 -10.51
CA ASN A 11 -10.91 8.93 -11.32
C ASN A 11 -10.07 7.79 -10.74
N TRP A 12 -10.41 6.57 -11.16
CA TRP A 12 -9.76 5.33 -10.79
C TRP A 12 -8.24 5.45 -10.90
N GLU A 13 -7.73 6.15 -11.91
CA GLU A 13 -6.30 6.40 -12.08
C GLU A 13 -5.73 7.28 -10.95
N SER A 14 -6.43 8.34 -10.54
CA SER A 14 -6.00 9.19 -9.42
C SER A 14 -6.01 8.44 -8.08
N ASP A 15 -6.96 7.53 -7.92
CA ASP A 15 -7.07 6.74 -6.71
C ASP A 15 -6.00 5.65 -6.66
N LEU A 16 -5.76 4.95 -7.77
CA LEU A 16 -4.62 4.05 -7.91
C LEU A 16 -3.29 4.75 -7.63
N GLU A 17 -3.08 5.95 -8.18
CA GLU A 17 -1.85 6.73 -7.95
C GLU A 17 -1.70 7.09 -6.47
N ARG A 18 -2.80 7.48 -5.82
CA ARG A 18 -2.81 7.73 -4.37
C ARG A 18 -2.49 6.48 -3.57
N TYR A 19 -3.03 5.33 -3.95
CA TYR A 19 -2.75 4.05 -3.28
C TYR A 19 -1.27 3.66 -3.43
N ARG A 20 -0.70 3.76 -4.62
CA ARG A 20 0.73 3.49 -4.85
C ARG A 20 1.64 4.45 -4.08
N THR A 21 1.32 5.75 -4.10
CA THR A 21 2.07 6.75 -3.31
C THR A 21 2.08 6.41 -1.83
N ARG A 22 0.92 6.01 -1.27
CA ARG A 22 0.82 5.59 0.14
C ARG A 22 1.61 4.32 0.42
N ALA A 23 1.59 3.34 -0.50
CA ALA A 23 2.38 2.12 -0.35
C ALA A 23 3.89 2.43 -0.27
N VAL A 24 4.40 3.30 -1.16
CA VAL A 24 5.80 3.75 -1.11
C VAL A 24 6.12 4.42 0.23
N GLN A 25 5.26 5.31 0.72
CA GLN A 25 5.45 5.97 2.02
C GLN A 25 5.50 4.97 3.18
N VAL A 26 4.66 3.93 3.14
CA VAL A 26 4.66 2.88 4.16
C VAL A 26 5.97 2.10 4.13
N LEU A 27 6.51 1.78 2.96
CA LEU A 27 7.79 1.06 2.84
C LEU A 27 8.99 1.92 3.23
N ASP A 28 8.94 3.23 2.97
CA ASP A 28 9.97 4.18 3.40
C ASP A 28 9.97 4.36 4.94
N THR A 29 8.80 4.27 5.56
CA THR A 29 8.64 4.38 7.01
C THR A 29 9.01 3.06 7.70
N HIS A 30 8.40 1.95 7.27
CA HIS A 30 8.62 0.64 7.84
C HIS A 30 9.84 -0.02 7.20
N LEU A 31 11.04 0.27 7.72
CA LEU A 31 12.30 -0.27 7.21
C LEU A 31 12.74 -1.53 7.98
N PRO A 32 13.49 -2.44 7.33
CA PRO A 32 14.14 -3.56 8.01
C PRO A 32 15.29 -3.08 8.90
N ALA A 33 15.34 -3.58 10.13
CA ALA A 33 16.47 -3.54 11.05
C ALA A 33 17.00 -4.96 11.31
N THR A 34 18.05 -5.07 12.15
CA THR A 34 18.73 -6.34 12.44
C THR A 34 17.80 -7.48 12.90
N SER A 35 16.71 -7.17 13.61
CA SER A 35 15.80 -8.18 14.18
C SER A 35 14.32 -7.95 13.90
N GLY A 36 13.95 -6.92 13.13
CA GLY A 36 12.54 -6.54 12.95
C GLY A 36 12.36 -5.25 12.16
N CYS A 37 11.13 -4.74 12.11
CA CYS A 37 10.81 -3.43 11.58
C CYS A 37 11.21 -2.33 12.56
N THR A 38 11.88 -1.29 12.07
CA THR A 38 12.31 -0.12 12.88
C THR A 38 11.15 0.58 13.58
N GLU A 39 9.99 0.68 12.92
CA GLU A 39 8.85 1.46 13.39
C GLU A 39 7.93 0.69 14.33
N CYS A 40 7.69 -0.59 14.06
CA CYS A 40 6.78 -1.40 14.87
C CYS A 40 7.50 -2.20 15.95
N GLY A 41 8.79 -2.53 15.76
CA GLY A 41 9.49 -3.54 16.54
C GLY A 41 9.09 -4.99 16.23
N ASP A 42 8.09 -5.20 15.37
CA ASP A 42 7.66 -6.53 14.91
C ASP A 42 8.72 -7.22 14.05
N PRO A 43 8.70 -8.56 13.92
CA PRO A 43 9.53 -9.27 12.95
C PRO A 43 9.36 -8.71 11.53
N TRP A 44 10.46 -8.63 10.79
CA TRP A 44 10.42 -8.21 9.39
C TRP A 44 10.03 -9.39 8.48
N PRO A 45 9.17 -9.18 7.47
CA PRO A 45 8.40 -7.96 7.20
C PRO A 45 7.20 -7.83 8.16
N CYS A 46 6.93 -6.60 8.62
CA CYS A 46 5.76 -6.32 9.44
C CYS A 46 4.49 -6.27 8.56
N ALA A 47 3.31 -6.43 9.16
CA ALA A 47 2.05 -6.51 8.41
C ALA A 47 1.80 -5.30 7.48
N ARG A 48 2.24 -4.09 7.89
CA ARG A 48 2.11 -2.88 7.07
C ARG A 48 3.01 -2.92 5.85
N ALA A 49 4.29 -3.25 6.02
CA ALA A 49 5.23 -3.42 4.90
C ALA A 49 4.75 -4.51 3.93
N CYS A 50 4.34 -5.68 4.44
CA CYS A 50 3.76 -6.74 3.61
C CYS A 50 2.59 -6.27 2.76
N SER A 51 1.65 -5.53 3.36
CA SER A 51 0.47 -5.04 2.65
C SER A 51 0.81 -3.98 1.59
N ALA A 52 1.86 -3.19 1.83
CA ALA A 52 2.30 -2.15 0.90
C ALA A 52 3.05 -2.73 -0.30
N GLU A 53 3.90 -3.76 -0.12
CA GLU A 53 4.57 -4.43 -1.24
C GLU A 53 3.55 -5.02 -2.22
N LEU A 54 2.51 -5.70 -1.72
CA LEU A 54 1.45 -6.27 -2.56
C LEU A 54 0.74 -5.21 -3.44
N VAL A 55 0.61 -3.97 -2.95
CA VAL A 55 -0.02 -2.87 -3.70
C VAL A 55 0.84 -2.40 -4.87
N LEU A 56 2.16 -2.52 -4.76
CA LEU A 56 3.08 -2.12 -5.84
C LEU A 56 3.20 -3.17 -6.95
N GLU A 57 2.74 -4.40 -6.71
CA GLU A 57 2.69 -5.48 -7.71
C GLU A 57 1.40 -5.47 -8.57
N LEU A 58 0.48 -4.53 -8.32
CA LEU A 58 -0.78 -4.33 -9.06
C LEU A 58 -0.64 -3.34 -10.23
#